data_AF-A0A2N9MKT3-F1
#
_entry.id   AF-A0A2N9MKT3-F1
#
_cell.length_a   1.000
_cell.length_b   1.000
_cell.length_c   1.000
_cell.angle_alpha   90.00
_cell.angle_beta   90.00
_cell.angle_gamma   90.00
#
_symmetry.space_group_name_H-M   'P 1'
#
loop_
_entity.id
_entity.type
_entity.pdbx_description
1 polymer ?
#
loop_
_entity_poly.entity_id
_entity_poly.type
_entity_poly.pdbx_seq_one_letter_code
_entity_poly.pdbx_strand_id
1 'polypeptide(L)'
;MKELWNRISTDVNIETDPPGATVAVKDYLTPGAPWIQVGQTPLHKVRFPWGYSRMRISKPGHETFEFAHQVQGEVSPDLKLTLEPAGTWPAGMVKVPVRRFLSAIARIQVLPVTSEFFVDRFEVSNQDFQKFVDAGGYRDRRFWKHEFVKDGRKLSWKEASHLLVDATDQPGPSTWEAGRFPAGKGDLPVTGVSWYEAAAYAEFAGKSLPTVSHWYAASYPGMAPAVIRLSNFDNVGLSAPGKYQGISAGGAFDMGGNAKEWCWNADGEKRYIQGGSWRDQPYQFANLDAQAPFDRKPDNGFRCVRYLSQPDESYFAPLRPSDRDYTREKPVSDDVFRGFQALYTYEHRDPEGRIDSLDGSSPDWIQQRVSYDAGHGNERMPAVLFLPRNATPPFQVVTYFPGSGVFLYPDSRRYLVAFYQLDYLIRGGRAVIYPVYEGTYERRTPQRLSEMQFRDREIDWSKEVERTLDYLETRKDIDAARMAFLGFSVGARPAVRLAERFKTCLILSGGLNPTPYAPEVDSINFAPRMKLPTLLLNGRYDFSFPLEDFQLPLFRLLGAPDKDKKFVLLEYAHNVGALPNQMRREVLAWLDRYLGPVK
;
A
#
# COMPACT_ATOMS: atom_id res chain seq x y z
N MET A 1 25.06 -11.11 18.77
CA MET A 1 24.74 -9.79 18.18
C MET A 1 24.82 -9.78 16.66
N LYS A 2 25.92 -10.21 16.02
CA LYS A 2 26.07 -10.21 14.54
C LYS A 2 25.03 -11.06 13.80
N GLU A 3 24.72 -12.26 14.31
CA GLU A 3 23.66 -13.13 13.75
C GLU A 3 22.25 -12.55 13.95
N LEU A 4 21.97 -11.94 15.11
CA LEU A 4 20.69 -11.29 15.37
C LEU A 4 20.48 -10.10 14.42
N TRP A 5 21.53 -9.31 14.21
CA TRP A 5 21.51 -8.19 13.26
C TRP A 5 21.17 -8.66 11.85
N ASN A 6 21.77 -9.76 11.38
CA ASN A 6 21.47 -10.32 10.06
C ASN A 6 20.01 -10.74 9.88
N ARG A 7 19.31 -11.09 10.97
CA ARG A 7 17.92 -11.54 10.95
C ARG A 7 16.88 -10.41 11.04
N ILE A 8 17.31 -9.21 11.39
CA ILE A 8 16.42 -8.05 11.60
C ILE A 8 16.82 -6.84 10.74
N SER A 9 17.68 -7.04 9.75
CA SER A 9 18.16 -5.98 8.86
C SER A 9 18.22 -6.44 7.42
N THR A 10 18.41 -5.49 6.51
CA THR A 10 18.47 -5.71 5.06
C THR A 10 19.57 -4.88 4.44
N ASP A 11 20.21 -5.42 3.41
CA ASP A 11 21.18 -4.71 2.59
C ASP A 11 20.46 -3.62 1.80
N VAL A 12 20.94 -2.38 1.93
CA VAL A 12 20.48 -1.23 1.17
C VAL A 12 21.67 -0.65 0.42
N ASN A 13 21.49 -0.38 -0.87
CA ASN A 13 22.43 0.42 -1.64
C ASN A 13 21.92 1.86 -1.71
N ILE A 14 22.81 2.81 -1.47
CA ILE A 14 22.50 4.25 -1.51
C ILE A 14 23.56 4.94 -2.35
N GLU A 15 23.13 5.52 -3.47
CA GLU A 15 23.98 6.24 -4.41
C GLU A 15 23.47 7.67 -4.53
N THR A 16 24.40 8.63 -4.65
CA THR A 16 24.07 10.01 -4.98
C THR A 16 24.91 10.51 -6.12
N ASP A 17 24.36 11.47 -6.85
CA ASP A 17 25.09 12.29 -7.81
C ASP A 17 25.03 13.76 -7.37
N PRO A 18 26.17 14.41 -7.04
CA PRO A 18 27.51 13.84 -6.96
C PRO A 18 27.70 12.85 -5.78
N PRO A 19 28.71 11.97 -5.83
CA PRO A 19 29.04 11.07 -4.72
C PRO A 19 29.63 11.83 -3.52
N GLY A 20 29.83 11.14 -2.39
CA GLY A 20 30.40 11.69 -1.16
C GLY A 20 29.40 12.49 -0.33
N ALA A 21 28.11 12.16 -0.43
CA ALA A 21 27.08 12.71 0.44
C ALA A 21 27.02 11.91 1.75
N THR A 22 26.86 12.60 2.87
CA THR A 22 26.72 11.97 4.18
C THR A 22 25.32 11.40 4.33
N VAL A 23 25.23 10.11 4.63
CA VAL A 23 23.98 9.43 4.99
C VAL A 23 23.92 9.28 6.49
N ALA A 24 22.85 9.77 7.10
CA ALA A 24 22.58 9.63 8.52
C ALA A 24 21.14 9.19 8.78
N VAL A 25 20.93 8.44 9.86
CA VAL A 25 19.60 7.98 10.26
C VAL A 25 19.32 8.14 11.74
N LYS A 26 18.04 8.14 12.10
CA LYS A 26 17.56 8.00 13.48
C LYS A 26 16.25 7.24 13.49
N ASP A 27 15.87 6.71 14.64
CA ASP A 27 14.56 6.09 14.80
C ASP A 27 13.44 7.10 14.46
N TYR A 28 12.41 6.62 13.76
CA TYR A 28 11.37 7.50 13.25
C TYR A 28 10.54 8.14 14.38
N LEU A 29 10.26 7.37 15.44
CA LEU A 29 9.40 7.74 16.57
C LEU A 29 10.12 8.58 17.62
N THR A 30 11.44 8.71 17.54
CA THR A 30 12.24 9.58 18.41
C THR A 30 12.86 10.74 17.61
N PRO A 31 12.06 11.73 17.15
CA PRO A 31 12.57 12.82 16.32
C PRO A 31 13.67 13.66 16.99
N GLY A 32 13.69 13.74 18.32
CA GLY A 32 14.73 14.44 19.08
C GLY A 32 16.05 13.66 19.27
N ALA A 33 16.11 12.39 18.85
CA ALA A 33 17.32 11.59 18.97
C ALA A 33 18.44 12.13 18.06
N PRO A 34 19.72 11.98 18.47
CA PRO A 34 20.85 12.36 17.64
C PRO A 34 20.87 11.54 16.35
N TRP A 35 21.37 12.15 15.28
CA TRP A 35 21.59 11.47 14.01
C TRP A 35 22.77 10.50 14.13
N ILE A 36 22.57 9.27 13.67
CA ILE A 36 23.61 8.24 13.56
C ILE A 36 24.15 8.29 12.13
N GLN A 37 25.41 8.65 11.96
CA GLN A 37 26.05 8.64 10.65
C GLN A 37 26.27 7.20 10.20
N VAL A 38 25.75 6.88 9.02
CA VAL A 38 25.88 5.56 8.39
C VAL A 38 27.16 5.49 7.57
N GLY A 39 27.45 6.55 6.82
CA GLY A 39 28.63 6.63 5.95
C GLY A 39 28.50 7.72 4.89
N GLN A 40 29.30 7.62 3.84
CA GLN A 40 29.26 8.51 2.67
C GLN A 40 28.99 7.73 1.39
N THR A 41 28.20 8.28 0.48
CA THR A 41 27.84 7.64 -0.80
C THR A 41 29.04 7.53 -1.76
N PRO A 42 29.09 6.49 -2.62
CA PRO A 42 28.13 5.40 -2.71
C PRO A 42 28.29 4.39 -1.56
N LEU A 43 27.18 3.95 -1.02
CA LEU A 43 27.09 2.91 -0.01
C LEU A 43 26.52 1.65 -0.65
N HIS A 44 27.26 0.54 -0.57
CA HIS A 44 26.84 -0.75 -1.10
C HIS A 44 26.65 -1.76 0.03
N LYS A 45 25.53 -2.48 0.02
CA LYS A 45 25.18 -3.53 1.00
C LYS A 45 25.27 -3.07 2.46
N VAL A 46 24.85 -1.85 2.74
CA VAL A 46 24.80 -1.36 4.13
C VAL A 46 23.55 -1.91 4.81
N ARG A 47 23.72 -2.43 6.01
CA ARG A 47 22.63 -3.06 6.76
C ARG A 47 21.76 -2.02 7.46
N PHE A 48 20.48 -1.98 7.10
CA PHE A 48 19.47 -1.19 7.80
C PHE A 48 18.50 -2.09 8.56
N PRO A 49 18.18 -1.78 9.83
CA PRO A 49 17.20 -2.55 10.58
C PRO A 49 15.82 -2.43 9.94
N TRP A 50 15.03 -3.51 10.03
CA TRP A 50 13.62 -3.49 9.61
C TRP A 50 12.84 -2.53 10.49
N GLY A 51 11.86 -1.86 9.88
CA GLY A 51 11.03 -0.87 10.54
C GLY A 51 11.14 0.48 9.85
N TYR A 52 10.99 1.52 10.66
CA TYR A 52 10.84 2.90 10.21
C TYR A 52 11.99 3.74 10.76
N SER A 53 12.67 4.46 9.88
CA SER A 53 13.70 5.43 10.25
C SER A 53 13.43 6.77 9.58
N ARG A 54 14.05 7.82 10.11
CA ARG A 54 14.27 9.06 9.35
C ARG A 54 15.64 8.95 8.72
N MET A 55 15.72 9.30 7.45
CA MET A 55 16.97 9.34 6.72
C MET A 55 17.26 10.78 6.30
N ARG A 56 18.51 11.19 6.50
CA ARG A 56 19.05 12.45 6.02
C ARG A 56 20.24 12.19 5.12
N ILE A 57 20.22 12.79 3.94
CA ILE A 57 21.30 12.73 2.95
C ILE A 57 21.71 14.17 2.64
N SER A 58 22.94 14.52 2.98
CA SER A 58 23.43 15.90 2.90
C SER A 58 24.87 15.96 2.39
N LYS A 59 25.16 16.97 1.56
CA LYS A 59 26.51 17.28 1.08
C LYS A 59 26.73 18.80 1.14
N PRO A 60 27.89 19.29 1.63
CA PRO A 60 28.17 20.73 1.61
C PRO A 60 27.96 21.34 0.22
N GLY A 61 27.31 22.51 0.18
CA GLY A 61 26.99 23.21 -1.07
C GLY A 61 25.81 22.63 -1.87
N HIS A 62 25.11 21.62 -1.35
CA HIS A 62 23.99 20.96 -2.03
C HIS A 62 22.75 20.93 -1.13
N GLU A 63 21.59 20.71 -1.76
CA GLU A 63 20.32 20.51 -1.08
C GLU A 63 20.35 19.23 -0.22
N THR A 64 19.55 19.24 0.85
CA THR A 64 19.47 18.13 1.80
C THR A 64 18.14 17.42 1.67
N PHE A 65 18.21 16.10 1.46
CA PHE A 65 17.04 15.25 1.59
C PHE A 65 16.87 14.84 3.05
N GLU A 66 15.68 15.06 3.59
CA GLU A 66 15.23 14.45 4.84
C GLU A 66 13.86 13.84 4.59
N PHE A 67 13.70 12.54 4.85
CA PHE A 67 12.44 11.85 4.60
C PHE A 67 12.28 10.61 5.48
N ALA A 68 11.05 10.13 5.54
CA ALA A 68 10.71 8.87 6.16
C ALA A 68 11.18 7.69 5.31
N HIS A 69 11.96 6.80 5.90
CA HIS A 69 12.47 5.60 5.24
C HIS A 69 11.92 4.36 5.93
N GLN A 70 11.44 3.41 5.13
CA GLN A 70 10.94 2.14 5.60
C GLN A 70 11.74 1.01 4.97
N VAL A 71 12.20 0.09 5.82
CA VAL A 71 12.79 -1.18 5.40
C VAL A 71 11.87 -2.28 5.89
N GLN A 72 11.29 -3.04 4.97
CA GLN A 72 10.44 -4.20 5.29
C GLN A 72 10.98 -5.46 4.65
N GLY A 73 11.23 -6.47 5.48
CA GLY A 73 11.71 -7.77 5.01
C GLY A 73 13.10 -7.70 4.38
N GLU A 74 13.52 -8.79 3.77
CA GLU A 74 14.91 -9.05 3.35
C GLU A 74 15.42 -8.18 2.17
N VAL A 75 14.58 -7.30 1.60
CA VAL A 75 14.91 -6.56 0.39
C VAL A 75 14.42 -5.11 0.45
N SER A 76 15.33 -4.15 0.22
CA SER A 76 15.01 -2.75 -0.03
C SER A 76 15.43 -2.38 -1.45
N PRO A 77 14.63 -1.61 -2.21
CA PRO A 77 15.10 -1.06 -3.48
C PRO A 77 16.31 -0.15 -3.26
N ASP A 78 17.20 -0.10 -4.24
CA ASP A 78 18.32 0.84 -4.27
C ASP A 78 17.79 2.27 -4.21
N LEU A 79 18.40 3.11 -3.37
CA LEU A 79 18.11 4.52 -3.30
C LEU A 79 19.13 5.27 -4.15
N LYS A 80 18.67 5.88 -5.24
CA LYS A 80 19.49 6.74 -6.10
C LYS A 80 18.91 8.14 -6.09
N LEU A 81 19.72 9.14 -5.74
CA LEU A 81 19.30 10.54 -5.64
C LEU A 81 20.28 11.47 -6.34
N THR A 82 19.77 12.44 -7.09
CA THR A 82 20.57 13.59 -7.53
C THR A 82 20.45 14.70 -6.49
N LEU A 83 21.60 15.21 -6.02
CA LEU A 83 21.69 16.33 -5.10
C LEU A 83 21.97 17.59 -5.90
N GLU A 84 21.00 18.50 -5.95
CA GLU A 84 21.18 19.79 -6.61
C GLU A 84 22.00 20.77 -5.76
N PRO A 85 22.63 21.81 -6.37
CA PRO A 85 23.26 22.89 -5.61
C PRO A 85 22.30 23.55 -4.62
N ALA A 86 22.82 23.98 -3.48
CA ALA A 86 22.02 24.63 -2.44
C ALA A 86 21.32 25.90 -2.96
N GLY A 87 20.06 26.09 -2.59
CA GLY A 87 19.23 27.22 -3.00
C GLY A 87 18.54 27.05 -4.36
N THR A 88 18.57 25.84 -4.93
CA THR A 88 17.92 25.55 -6.22
C THR A 88 16.49 25.06 -6.06
N TRP A 89 16.15 24.49 -4.90
CA TRP A 89 14.78 24.07 -4.63
C TRP A 89 13.85 25.28 -4.45
N PRO A 90 12.60 25.24 -4.95
CA PRO A 90 11.65 26.31 -4.68
C PRO A 90 11.47 26.53 -3.19
N ALA A 91 11.43 27.80 -2.77
CA ALA A 91 11.29 28.16 -1.36
C ALA A 91 10.07 27.47 -0.72
N GLY A 92 10.29 26.82 0.43
CA GLY A 92 9.25 26.11 1.17
C GLY A 92 8.85 24.74 0.61
N MET A 93 9.49 24.25 -0.46
CA MET A 93 9.19 22.95 -1.06
C MET A 93 10.30 21.92 -0.83
N VAL A 94 9.96 20.65 -0.93
CA VAL A 94 10.87 19.50 -0.91
C VAL A 94 10.72 18.68 -2.19
N LYS A 95 11.81 18.08 -2.68
CA LYS A 95 11.77 17.22 -3.87
C LYS A 95 11.36 15.79 -3.50
N VAL A 96 10.34 15.28 -4.18
CA VAL A 96 9.88 13.90 -4.05
C VAL A 96 10.58 13.05 -5.12
N PRO A 97 11.47 12.11 -4.73
CA PRO A 97 12.14 11.24 -5.68
C PRO A 97 11.18 10.20 -6.26
N VAL A 98 11.45 9.73 -7.48
CA VAL A 98 10.68 8.63 -8.10
C VAL A 98 10.92 7.36 -7.31
N ARG A 99 9.89 6.89 -6.61
CA ARG A 99 9.87 5.57 -5.96
C ARG A 99 8.80 4.72 -6.63
N ARG A 100 9.10 3.43 -6.85
CA ARG A 100 8.07 2.48 -7.32
C ARG A 100 7.01 2.34 -6.23
N PHE A 101 5.87 2.98 -6.46
CA PHE A 101 4.67 2.83 -5.65
C PHE A 101 3.78 1.74 -6.28
N LEU A 102 3.32 0.77 -5.47
CA LEU A 102 2.35 -0.23 -5.94
C LEU A 102 0.94 0.37 -5.89
N SER A 103 0.29 0.40 -7.04
CA SER A 103 -0.97 1.10 -7.36
C SER A 103 -2.23 0.65 -6.61
N ALA A 104 -2.15 -0.34 -5.73
CA ALA A 104 -3.31 -0.87 -5.02
C ALA A 104 -3.57 -0.08 -3.72
N ILE A 105 -4.03 1.16 -3.83
CA ILE A 105 -4.68 1.84 -2.69
C ILE A 105 -6.20 1.77 -2.89
N ALA A 106 -6.87 1.23 -1.88
CA ALA A 106 -8.28 1.43 -1.51
C ALA A 106 -9.19 1.88 -2.67
N ARG A 107 -9.58 0.96 -3.56
CA ARG A 107 -10.69 1.16 -4.51
C ARG A 107 -10.41 2.06 -5.73
N ILE A 108 -9.25 2.72 -5.86
CA ILE A 108 -8.89 3.47 -7.08
C ILE A 108 -7.60 2.96 -7.73
N GLN A 109 -7.55 2.96 -9.05
CA GLN A 109 -6.32 2.71 -9.78
C GLN A 109 -5.51 4.02 -9.86
N VAL A 110 -4.56 4.21 -8.94
CA VAL A 110 -3.60 5.31 -9.06
C VAL A 110 -2.49 4.97 -10.05
N LEU A 111 -2.10 5.97 -10.84
CA LEU A 111 -1.01 5.84 -11.80
C LEU A 111 0.34 5.91 -11.08
N PRO A 112 1.32 5.05 -11.45
CA PRO A 112 2.67 5.13 -10.89
C PRO A 112 3.32 6.45 -11.32
N VAL A 113 3.76 7.27 -10.37
CA VAL A 113 4.49 8.51 -10.66
C VAL A 113 5.86 8.18 -11.27
N THR A 114 6.13 8.70 -12.47
CA THR A 114 7.32 8.37 -13.26
C THR A 114 8.42 9.42 -13.25
N SER A 115 8.18 10.58 -12.64
CA SER A 115 9.11 11.72 -12.65
C SER A 115 9.14 12.42 -11.29
N GLU A 116 10.29 13.00 -10.95
CA GLU A 116 10.43 13.79 -9.72
C GLU A 116 9.59 15.07 -9.79
N PHE A 117 9.14 15.54 -8.64
CA PHE A 117 8.38 16.78 -8.51
C PHE A 117 8.63 17.42 -7.15
N PHE A 118 8.31 18.69 -7.01
CA PHE A 118 8.33 19.39 -5.73
C PHE A 118 6.96 19.40 -5.09
N VAL A 119 6.91 19.26 -3.77
CA VAL A 119 5.71 19.43 -2.95
C VAL A 119 5.99 20.44 -1.85
N ASP A 120 5.01 21.25 -1.48
CA ASP A 120 5.14 22.13 -0.32
C ASP A 120 5.43 21.29 0.94
N ARG A 121 6.44 21.76 1.70
CA ARG A 121 6.90 21.07 2.91
C ARG A 121 5.80 21.01 3.98
N PHE A 122 4.94 22.03 4.03
CA PHE A 122 3.79 22.15 4.91
C PHE A 122 2.57 22.59 4.08
N GLU A 123 1.38 22.53 4.66
CA GLU A 123 0.17 23.12 4.09
C GLU A 123 0.32 24.63 3.88
N VAL A 124 -0.46 25.19 2.96
CA VAL A 124 -0.45 26.64 2.71
C VAL A 124 -0.88 27.38 3.98
N SER A 125 -0.10 28.38 4.40
CA SER A 125 -0.39 29.15 5.61
C SER A 125 -1.48 30.21 5.39
N ASN A 126 -2.16 30.64 6.46
CA ASN A 126 -3.06 31.79 6.42
C ASN A 126 -2.34 33.04 5.89
N GLN A 127 -1.09 33.25 6.30
CA GLN A 127 -0.30 34.40 5.86
C GLN A 127 -0.02 34.37 4.35
N ASP A 128 0.29 33.21 3.78
CA ASP A 128 0.51 33.09 2.34
C ASP A 128 -0.79 33.26 1.56
N PHE A 129 -1.89 32.69 2.05
CA PHE A 129 -3.21 32.88 1.44
C PHE A 129 -3.68 34.35 1.54
N GLN A 130 -3.32 35.08 2.60
CA GLN A 130 -3.62 36.51 2.72
C GLN A 130 -2.94 37.32 1.60
N LYS A 131 -1.73 36.95 1.18
CA LYS A 131 -1.05 37.60 0.04
C LYS A 131 -1.85 37.45 -1.25
N PHE A 132 -2.48 36.30 -1.46
CA PHE A 132 -3.39 36.08 -2.60
C PHE A 132 -4.64 36.96 -2.50
N VAL A 133 -5.27 37.04 -1.34
CA VAL A 133 -6.43 37.92 -1.09
C VAL A 133 -6.07 39.38 -1.35
N ASP A 134 -4.95 39.86 -0.78
CA ASP A 134 -4.48 41.24 -0.86
C ASP A 134 -4.08 41.64 -2.28
N ALA A 135 -3.53 40.70 -3.06
CA ALA A 135 -3.25 40.86 -4.49
C ALA A 135 -4.52 40.91 -5.35
N GLY A 136 -5.71 40.83 -4.75
CA GLY A 136 -6.98 40.84 -5.47
C GLY A 136 -7.36 39.49 -6.05
N GLY A 137 -6.88 38.38 -5.49
CA GLY A 137 -7.10 37.02 -5.96
C GLY A 137 -8.57 36.67 -6.22
N TYR A 138 -9.48 37.13 -5.37
CA TYR A 138 -10.94 36.91 -5.53
C TYR A 138 -11.59 37.82 -6.58
N ARG A 139 -10.88 38.84 -7.07
CA ARG A 139 -11.35 39.81 -8.08
C ARG A 139 -10.74 39.54 -9.46
N ASP A 140 -9.58 38.91 -9.51
CA ASP A 140 -8.86 38.62 -10.73
C ASP A 140 -9.23 37.25 -11.31
N ARG A 141 -10.08 37.26 -12.35
CA ARG A 141 -10.56 36.06 -13.03
C ARG A 141 -9.45 35.24 -13.68
N ARG A 142 -8.24 35.79 -13.87
CA ARG A 142 -7.13 35.07 -14.52
C ARG A 142 -6.68 33.84 -13.72
N PHE A 143 -6.87 33.83 -12.39
CA PHE A 143 -6.52 32.70 -11.53
C PHE A 143 -7.58 31.60 -11.49
N TRP A 144 -8.80 31.87 -11.95
CA TRP A 144 -9.93 30.97 -11.79
C TRP A 144 -10.20 30.23 -13.11
N LYS A 145 -9.41 29.19 -13.36
CA LYS A 145 -9.39 28.45 -14.62
C LYS A 145 -10.49 27.39 -14.77
N HIS A 146 -11.22 27.10 -13.70
CA HIS A 146 -12.18 25.99 -13.67
C HIS A 146 -13.62 26.47 -13.68
N GLU A 147 -14.48 25.75 -14.40
CA GLU A 147 -15.92 26.01 -14.37
C GLU A 147 -16.49 25.72 -12.98
N PHE A 148 -17.25 26.67 -12.46
CA PHE A 148 -17.99 26.50 -11.21
C PHE A 148 -19.21 25.63 -11.44
N VAL A 149 -19.28 24.51 -10.73
CA VAL A 149 -20.40 23.57 -10.78
C VAL A 149 -20.85 23.29 -9.35
N LYS A 150 -22.15 23.41 -9.11
CA LYS A 150 -22.79 23.07 -7.84
C LYS A 150 -24.10 22.37 -8.12
N ASP A 151 -24.28 21.17 -7.56
CA ASP A 151 -25.48 20.34 -7.72
C ASP A 151 -25.84 20.13 -9.21
N GLY A 152 -24.85 19.72 -10.02
CA GLY A 152 -24.98 19.57 -11.48
C GLY A 152 -25.16 20.86 -12.29
N ARG A 153 -25.31 22.03 -11.67
CA ARG A 153 -25.54 23.32 -12.35
C ARG A 153 -24.25 24.13 -12.50
N LYS A 154 -23.98 24.61 -13.73
CA LYS A 154 -22.94 25.61 -13.97
C LYS A 154 -23.34 26.96 -13.36
N LEU A 155 -22.44 27.55 -12.59
CA LEU A 155 -22.61 28.87 -11.99
C LEU A 155 -21.86 29.92 -12.80
N SER A 156 -22.44 31.10 -12.95
CA SER A 156 -21.71 32.28 -13.39
C SER A 156 -20.67 32.70 -12.35
N TRP A 157 -19.68 33.47 -12.78
CA TRP A 157 -18.69 34.07 -11.88
C TRP A 157 -19.32 34.80 -10.71
N LYS A 158 -20.35 35.62 -10.98
CA LYS A 158 -21.05 36.40 -9.95
C LYS A 158 -21.72 35.50 -8.91
N GLU A 159 -22.42 34.45 -9.36
CA GLU A 159 -23.05 33.49 -8.46
C GLU A 159 -22.02 32.73 -7.63
N ALA A 160 -20.91 32.29 -8.23
CA ALA A 160 -19.84 31.61 -7.52
C ALA A 160 -19.17 32.52 -6.49
N SER A 161 -18.85 33.77 -6.86
CA SER A 161 -18.25 34.74 -5.93
C SER A 161 -19.11 34.99 -4.69
N HIS A 162 -20.44 34.97 -4.81
CA HIS A 162 -21.34 35.11 -3.66
C HIS A 162 -21.29 33.90 -2.69
N LEU A 163 -20.77 32.75 -3.14
CA LEU A 163 -20.59 31.56 -2.29
C LEU A 163 -19.19 31.48 -1.66
N LEU A 164 -18.26 32.32 -2.13
CA LEU A 164 -16.84 32.29 -1.77
C LEU A 164 -16.49 33.49 -0.88
N VAL A 165 -17.31 33.67 0.16
CA VAL A 165 -17.18 34.74 1.16
C VAL A 165 -16.87 34.17 2.55
N ASP A 166 -16.29 35.00 3.39
CA ASP A 166 -15.98 34.72 4.78
C ASP A 166 -17.21 34.86 5.68
N ALA A 167 -17.03 34.77 7.00
CA ALA A 167 -18.15 34.84 7.95
C ALA A 167 -18.85 36.22 8.01
N THR A 168 -18.31 37.22 7.32
CA THR A 168 -18.80 38.61 7.27
C THR A 168 -19.20 39.04 5.86
N ASP A 169 -19.44 38.08 4.97
CA ASP A 169 -19.77 38.29 3.57
C ASP A 169 -18.69 39.02 2.74
N GLN A 170 -17.43 39.03 3.20
CA GLN A 170 -16.30 39.55 2.43
C GLN A 170 -15.59 38.43 1.66
N PRO A 171 -14.95 38.69 0.50
CA PRO A 171 -14.20 37.65 -0.21
C PRO A 171 -13.05 37.09 0.64
N GLY A 172 -13.05 35.78 0.87
CA GLY A 172 -12.05 35.11 1.71
C GLY A 172 -12.53 33.76 2.25
N PRO A 173 -11.65 32.95 2.88
CA PRO A 173 -11.98 31.67 3.49
C PRO A 173 -13.15 31.74 4.48
N SER A 174 -13.94 30.66 4.61
CA SER A 174 -15.14 30.63 5.46
C SER A 174 -14.86 30.79 6.96
N THR A 175 -13.62 30.58 7.38
CA THR A 175 -13.14 30.69 8.77
C THR A 175 -12.60 32.09 9.11
N TRP A 176 -12.58 33.00 8.15
CA TRP A 176 -12.05 34.35 8.29
C TRP A 176 -13.17 35.37 8.57
N GLU A 177 -12.75 36.58 8.94
CA GLU A 177 -13.65 37.71 9.16
C GLU A 177 -13.06 38.98 8.54
N ALA A 178 -13.91 39.81 7.93
CA ALA A 178 -13.56 41.06 7.29
C ALA A 178 -12.37 40.96 6.31
N GLY A 179 -12.26 39.85 5.56
CA GLY A 179 -11.20 39.56 4.60
C GLY A 179 -9.84 39.24 5.22
N ARG A 180 -9.82 38.88 6.52
CA ARG A 180 -8.60 38.66 7.31
C ARG A 180 -8.65 37.35 8.09
N PHE A 181 -7.51 36.67 8.18
CA PHE A 181 -7.37 35.52 9.08
C PHE A 181 -7.44 35.95 10.55
N PRO A 182 -7.84 35.04 11.47
CA PRO A 182 -7.86 35.33 12.89
C PRO A 182 -6.48 35.76 13.44
N ALA A 183 -6.46 36.83 14.26
CA ALA A 183 -5.21 37.38 14.78
C ALA A 183 -4.34 36.32 15.49
N GLY A 184 -3.03 36.35 15.20
CA GLY A 184 -2.07 35.39 15.76
C GLY A 184 -2.12 33.98 15.13
N LYS A 185 -2.89 33.76 14.06
CA LYS A 185 -3.00 32.47 13.36
C LYS A 185 -2.32 32.45 11.97
N GLY A 186 -1.46 33.42 11.68
CA GLY A 186 -0.82 33.58 10.36
C GLY A 186 -0.04 32.34 9.91
N ASP A 187 0.68 31.70 10.84
CA ASP A 187 1.48 30.51 10.55
C ASP A 187 0.64 29.22 10.50
N LEU A 188 -0.62 29.24 10.96
CA LEU A 188 -1.48 28.06 10.86
C LEU A 188 -1.86 27.79 9.40
N PRO A 189 -2.13 26.53 9.03
CA PRO A 189 -2.69 26.20 7.73
C PRO A 189 -3.97 27.00 7.47
N VAL A 190 -4.11 27.51 6.25
CA VAL A 190 -5.38 28.06 5.78
C VAL A 190 -6.40 26.94 5.64
N THR A 191 -7.59 27.17 6.21
CA THR A 191 -8.70 26.22 6.18
C THR A 191 -10.02 26.93 5.97
N GLY A 192 -11.09 26.19 5.67
CA GLY A 192 -12.35 26.81 5.24
C GLY A 192 -12.30 27.29 3.79
N VAL A 193 -11.45 26.66 2.98
CA VAL A 193 -11.32 26.95 1.55
C VAL A 193 -11.94 25.83 0.73
N SER A 194 -12.56 26.23 -0.36
CA SER A 194 -13.12 25.35 -1.38
C SER A 194 -12.01 24.83 -2.28
N TRP A 195 -12.31 23.79 -3.06
CA TRP A 195 -11.39 23.31 -4.09
C TRP A 195 -11.08 24.41 -5.12
N TYR A 196 -12.07 25.25 -5.46
CA TYR A 196 -11.89 26.35 -6.40
C TYR A 196 -10.94 27.43 -5.89
N GLU A 197 -11.06 27.80 -4.60
CA GLU A 197 -10.14 28.74 -3.96
C GLU A 197 -8.72 28.18 -3.89
N ALA A 198 -8.57 26.90 -3.54
CA ALA A 198 -7.28 26.21 -3.51
C ALA A 198 -6.62 26.17 -4.90
N ALA A 199 -7.40 25.85 -5.95
CA ALA A 199 -6.92 25.86 -7.33
C ALA A 199 -6.54 27.28 -7.80
N ALA A 200 -7.34 28.30 -7.46
CA ALA A 200 -7.04 29.69 -7.81
C ALA A 200 -5.78 30.21 -7.11
N TYR A 201 -5.57 29.84 -5.84
CA TYR A 201 -4.31 30.12 -5.17
C TYR A 201 -3.13 29.42 -5.84
N ALA A 202 -3.28 28.15 -6.22
CA ALA A 202 -2.20 27.41 -6.88
C ALA A 202 -1.77 28.10 -8.19
N GLU A 203 -2.74 28.57 -8.99
CA GLU A 203 -2.50 29.39 -10.18
C GLU A 203 -1.77 30.70 -9.85
N PHE A 204 -2.21 31.43 -8.82
CA PHE A 204 -1.54 32.64 -8.34
C PHE A 204 -0.08 32.39 -7.93
N ALA A 205 0.18 31.26 -7.27
CA ALA A 205 1.51 30.88 -6.80
C ALA A 205 2.39 30.27 -7.91
N GLY A 206 1.87 30.07 -9.13
CA GLY A 206 2.58 29.38 -10.21
C GLY A 206 2.84 27.90 -9.89
N LYS A 207 1.91 27.27 -9.16
CA LYS A 207 1.94 25.87 -8.71
C LYS A 207 0.68 25.14 -9.18
N SER A 208 0.50 23.89 -8.75
CA SER A 208 -0.72 23.11 -8.97
C SER A 208 -1.17 22.43 -7.68
N LEU A 209 -2.44 22.01 -7.60
CA LEU A 209 -2.86 21.05 -6.58
C LEU A 209 -2.27 19.67 -6.90
N PRO A 210 -1.84 18.88 -5.90
CA PRO A 210 -1.41 17.52 -6.16
C PRO A 210 -2.55 16.70 -6.77
N THR A 211 -2.24 15.88 -7.78
CA THR A 211 -3.12 14.76 -8.11
C THR A 211 -3.02 13.70 -7.01
N VAL A 212 -4.02 12.84 -6.86
CA VAL A 212 -4.01 11.78 -5.82
C VAL A 212 -2.78 10.87 -5.95
N SER A 213 -2.34 10.58 -7.19
CA SER A 213 -1.10 9.83 -7.44
C SER A 213 0.14 10.54 -6.89
N HIS A 214 0.26 11.85 -7.10
CA HIS A 214 1.38 12.64 -6.58
C HIS A 214 1.29 12.83 -5.06
N TRP A 215 0.08 13.01 -4.52
CA TRP A 215 -0.14 13.07 -3.08
C TRP A 215 0.31 11.77 -2.40
N TYR A 216 -0.07 10.60 -2.93
CA TYR A 216 0.36 9.30 -2.40
C TYR A 216 1.85 9.01 -2.60
N ALA A 217 2.46 9.48 -3.70
CA ALA A 217 3.91 9.38 -3.87
C ALA A 217 4.66 10.18 -2.80
N ALA A 218 4.13 11.35 -2.40
CA ALA A 218 4.70 12.17 -1.34
C ALA A 218 4.39 11.63 0.06
N SER A 219 3.14 11.29 0.37
CA SER A 219 2.71 10.87 1.72
C SER A 219 3.15 9.45 2.07
N TYR A 220 3.02 8.52 1.11
CA TYR A 220 3.21 7.08 1.23
C TYR A 220 2.39 6.43 2.37
N PRO A 221 1.10 6.12 2.13
CA PRO A 221 0.20 5.55 3.14
C PRO A 221 0.66 4.23 3.79
N GLY A 222 1.57 3.47 3.14
CA GLY A 222 2.20 2.28 3.74
C GLY A 222 3.00 2.58 5.03
N MET A 223 3.33 3.84 5.26
CA MET A 223 3.96 4.32 6.49
C MET A 223 2.98 4.85 7.55
N ALA A 224 1.66 4.70 7.34
CA ALA A 224 0.62 5.10 8.28
C ALA A 224 0.90 4.67 9.73
N PRO A 225 1.34 3.42 10.05
CA PRO A 225 1.61 3.05 11.43
C PRO A 225 2.63 3.95 12.13
N ALA A 226 3.61 4.50 11.40
CA ALA A 226 4.63 5.38 11.96
C ALA A 226 4.22 6.85 11.91
N VAL A 227 3.75 7.33 10.76
CA VAL A 227 3.41 8.74 10.52
C VAL A 227 2.31 9.21 11.48
N ILE A 228 1.22 8.44 11.59
CA ILE A 228 0.05 8.79 12.41
C ILE A 228 0.43 9.10 13.87
N ARG A 229 1.39 8.36 14.45
CA ARG A 229 1.80 8.54 15.85
C ARG A 229 2.49 9.86 16.14
N LEU A 230 2.99 10.54 15.11
CA LEU A 230 3.65 11.83 15.21
C LEU A 230 2.89 12.93 14.44
N SER A 231 1.63 12.67 14.11
CA SER A 231 0.73 13.55 13.36
C SER A 231 -0.34 14.17 14.27
N ASN A 232 -0.98 15.23 13.80
CA ASN A 232 -2.03 15.92 14.56
C ASN A 232 -3.42 15.31 14.31
N PHE A 233 -3.87 14.42 15.20
CA PHE A 233 -5.23 13.85 15.24
C PHE A 233 -5.84 13.96 16.65
N ASP A 234 -5.51 15.03 17.36
CA ASP A 234 -5.75 15.15 18.81
C ASP A 234 -7.15 15.65 19.20
N ASN A 235 -8.00 16.02 18.24
CA ASN A 235 -9.31 16.64 18.42
C ASN A 235 -9.29 18.00 19.16
N VAL A 236 -8.14 18.69 19.23
CA VAL A 236 -8.00 20.01 19.88
C VAL A 236 -8.09 21.14 18.87
N GLY A 237 -7.41 21.03 17.72
CA GLY A 237 -7.42 22.05 16.69
C GLY A 237 -6.24 22.00 15.73
N LEU A 238 -6.22 22.96 14.80
CA LEU A 238 -5.08 23.19 13.91
C LEU A 238 -3.82 23.55 14.72
N SER A 239 -2.68 23.16 14.18
CA SER A 239 -1.38 23.35 14.78
C SER A 239 -0.44 24.06 13.83
N ALA A 240 0.52 24.79 14.41
CA ALA A 240 1.58 25.43 13.65
C ALA A 240 2.47 24.37 12.96
N PRO A 241 2.98 24.67 11.75
CA PRO A 241 3.89 23.83 10.99
C PRO A 241 5.01 23.27 11.85
N GLY A 242 5.19 21.95 11.82
CA GLY A 242 6.33 21.28 12.46
C GLY A 242 6.24 21.17 13.99
N LYS A 243 5.14 21.58 14.64
CA LYS A 243 4.89 21.16 16.05
C LYS A 243 4.78 19.64 16.13
N TYR A 244 4.07 19.04 15.19
CA TYR A 244 4.02 17.60 15.00
C TYR A 244 5.17 17.20 14.06
N GLN A 245 5.80 16.07 14.36
CA GLN A 245 7.07 15.70 13.73
C GLN A 245 6.89 14.65 12.63
N GLY A 246 5.66 14.25 12.30
CA GLY A 246 5.35 13.28 11.25
C GLY A 246 5.86 13.76 9.89
N ILE A 247 6.99 13.20 9.45
CA ILE A 247 7.56 13.44 8.12
C ILE A 247 7.16 12.31 7.18
N SER A 248 6.86 12.62 5.92
CA SER A 248 6.45 11.66 4.90
C SER A 248 7.63 11.06 4.15
N ALA A 249 7.38 10.05 3.30
CA ALA A 249 8.41 9.46 2.45
C ALA A 249 8.93 10.42 1.35
N GLY A 250 8.17 11.46 1.04
CA GLY A 250 8.58 12.59 0.19
C GLY A 250 9.27 13.73 0.94
N GLY A 251 9.38 13.66 2.27
CA GLY A 251 10.05 14.68 3.09
C GLY A 251 9.15 15.85 3.53
N ALA A 252 7.85 15.77 3.23
CA ALA A 252 6.88 16.77 3.66
C ALA A 252 6.34 16.44 5.06
N PHE A 253 5.91 17.46 5.79
CA PHE A 253 5.34 17.35 7.13
C PHE A 253 3.84 17.56 7.08
N ASP A 254 3.17 17.13 8.16
CA ASP A 254 1.75 17.38 8.42
C ASP A 254 0.82 16.88 7.30
N MET A 255 1.27 15.91 6.47
CA MET A 255 0.44 15.26 5.45
C MET A 255 -0.61 14.31 6.04
N GLY A 256 -0.47 13.96 7.31
CA GLY A 256 -1.45 13.19 8.04
C GLY A 256 -1.98 14.02 9.19
N GLY A 257 -3.29 14.25 9.20
CA GLY A 257 -3.94 15.06 10.20
C GLY A 257 -3.74 16.55 9.95
N ASN A 258 -3.89 17.35 11.00
CA ASN A 258 -3.88 18.81 10.92
C ASN A 258 -4.98 19.33 9.97
N ALA A 259 -4.72 19.66 8.72
CA ALA A 259 -5.75 20.01 7.74
C ALA A 259 -5.92 18.92 6.67
N LYS A 260 -7.16 18.68 6.21
CA LYS A 260 -7.37 17.89 5.00
C LYS A 260 -6.86 18.65 3.79
N GLU A 261 -6.45 17.93 2.75
CA GLU A 261 -5.78 18.56 1.61
C GLU A 261 -6.47 18.30 0.28
N TRP A 262 -6.97 19.38 -0.34
CA TRP A 262 -7.56 19.29 -1.67
C TRP A 262 -6.57 18.76 -2.71
N CYS A 263 -7.02 17.76 -3.46
CA CYS A 263 -6.33 17.21 -4.62
C CYS A 263 -7.04 17.58 -5.92
N TRP A 264 -6.34 17.48 -7.04
CA TRP A 264 -6.87 17.83 -8.35
C TRP A 264 -8.06 16.96 -8.81
N ASN A 265 -7.94 15.64 -8.63
CA ASN A 265 -8.82 14.66 -9.28
C ASN A 265 -10.28 14.80 -8.81
N ALA A 266 -11.22 14.55 -9.73
CA ALA A 266 -12.63 14.43 -9.41
C ALA A 266 -13.01 12.99 -9.05
N ASP A 267 -14.05 12.86 -8.21
CA ASP A 267 -14.87 11.66 -8.03
C ASP A 267 -16.33 12.04 -8.32
N GLY A 268 -16.80 11.75 -9.55
CA GLY A 268 -18.07 12.29 -10.04
C GLY A 268 -18.09 13.82 -10.00
N GLU A 269 -19.04 14.40 -9.28
CA GLU A 269 -19.15 15.86 -9.06
C GLU A 269 -18.31 16.37 -7.87
N LYS A 270 -17.67 15.47 -7.12
CA LYS A 270 -16.83 15.79 -5.96
C LYS A 270 -15.36 15.92 -6.36
N ARG A 271 -14.54 16.41 -5.44
CA ARG A 271 -13.07 16.46 -5.54
C ARG A 271 -12.44 15.70 -4.39
N TYR A 272 -11.34 15.02 -4.66
CA TYR A 272 -10.60 14.33 -3.61
C TYR A 272 -10.00 15.32 -2.62
N ILE A 273 -10.02 14.93 -1.35
CA ILE A 273 -9.40 15.65 -0.24
C ILE A 273 -8.76 14.60 0.68
N GLN A 274 -7.47 14.71 0.97
CA GLN A 274 -6.68 13.60 1.54
C GLN A 274 -6.06 13.94 2.91
N GLY A 275 -5.53 12.94 3.60
CA GLY A 275 -4.70 13.08 4.80
C GLY A 275 -5.44 13.08 6.13
N GLY A 276 -6.76 13.33 6.13
CA GLY A 276 -7.55 13.56 7.33
C GLY A 276 -7.14 14.85 8.05
N SER A 277 -7.91 15.26 9.06
CA SER A 277 -7.68 16.47 9.86
C SER A 277 -7.44 16.17 11.33
N TRP A 278 -7.12 17.21 12.10
CA TRP A 278 -7.00 17.17 13.56
C TRP A 278 -8.23 16.59 14.28
N ARG A 279 -9.42 16.60 13.65
CA ARG A 279 -10.68 16.09 14.22
C ARG A 279 -11.15 14.76 13.62
N ASP A 280 -10.43 14.24 12.63
CA ASP A 280 -10.75 12.96 12.04
C ASP A 280 -10.12 11.82 12.85
N GLN A 281 -10.65 10.62 12.62
CA GLN A 281 -10.02 9.43 13.15
C GLN A 281 -8.67 9.19 12.45
N PRO A 282 -7.62 8.73 13.16
CA PRO A 282 -6.28 8.63 12.58
C PRO A 282 -6.17 7.77 11.33
N TYR A 283 -7.04 6.77 11.17
CA TYR A 283 -7.08 5.92 9.97
C TYR A 283 -7.45 6.70 8.69
N GLN A 284 -8.05 7.89 8.81
CA GLN A 284 -8.38 8.74 7.67
C GLN A 284 -7.14 9.26 6.91
N PHE A 285 -5.93 9.17 7.50
CA PHE A 285 -4.70 9.43 6.77
C PHE A 285 -4.53 8.56 5.51
N ALA A 286 -4.96 7.29 5.58
CA ALA A 286 -4.75 6.31 4.52
C ALA A 286 -6.00 6.05 3.67
N ASN A 287 -7.16 6.59 4.06
CA ASN A 287 -8.41 6.41 3.35
C ASN A 287 -8.63 7.53 2.33
N LEU A 288 -9.34 7.20 1.25
CA LEU A 288 -9.83 8.21 0.32
C LEU A 288 -10.98 8.99 0.95
N ASP A 289 -10.95 10.30 0.80
CA ASP A 289 -12.09 11.19 1.05
C ASP A 289 -12.31 12.09 -0.18
N ALA A 290 -13.58 12.42 -0.43
CA ALA A 290 -14.00 13.30 -1.51
C ALA A 290 -15.22 14.10 -1.07
N GLN A 291 -15.17 15.41 -1.34
CA GLN A 291 -16.17 16.37 -0.89
C GLN A 291 -16.65 17.23 -2.07
N ALA A 292 -17.82 17.86 -1.94
CA ALA A 292 -18.28 18.80 -2.95
C ALA A 292 -17.24 19.91 -3.14
N PRO A 293 -16.97 20.40 -4.36
CA PRO A 293 -15.88 21.35 -4.60
C PRO A 293 -16.11 22.71 -3.91
N PHE A 294 -17.34 23.03 -3.53
CA PHE A 294 -17.72 24.20 -2.71
C PHE A 294 -17.77 23.92 -1.20
N ASP A 295 -17.43 22.72 -0.73
CA ASP A 295 -17.38 22.38 0.69
C ASP A 295 -16.24 23.15 1.36
N ARG A 296 -16.56 23.97 2.36
CA ARG A 296 -15.63 24.91 3.00
C ARG A 296 -15.60 24.65 4.51
N LYS A 297 -15.56 23.38 4.90
CA LYS A 297 -15.48 23.03 6.32
C LYS A 297 -14.20 23.60 6.95
N PRO A 298 -14.21 23.92 8.26
CA PRO A 298 -13.06 24.51 8.97
C PRO A 298 -11.75 23.69 9.01
N ASP A 299 -11.72 22.51 8.42
CA ASP A 299 -10.58 21.60 8.33
C ASP A 299 -10.15 21.33 6.88
N ASN A 300 -10.86 21.87 5.89
CA ASN A 300 -10.49 21.76 4.49
C ASN A 300 -9.41 22.81 4.18
N GLY A 301 -8.18 22.36 3.98
CA GLY A 301 -7.04 23.14 3.51
C GLY A 301 -6.46 22.51 2.25
N PHE A 302 -5.18 22.81 1.98
CA PHE A 302 -4.46 22.26 0.84
C PHE A 302 -2.96 22.54 0.94
N ARG A 303 -2.20 21.81 0.12
CA ARG A 303 -0.80 22.11 -0.21
C ARG A 303 -0.63 22.09 -1.72
N CYS A 304 0.43 22.69 -2.23
CA CYS A 304 0.69 22.70 -3.66
C CYS A 304 1.89 21.81 -4.06
N VAL A 305 1.94 21.51 -5.35
CA VAL A 305 3.07 20.85 -6.02
C VAL A 305 3.58 21.72 -7.16
N ARG A 306 4.84 21.49 -7.54
CA ARG A 306 5.45 22.04 -8.75
C ARG A 306 6.13 20.92 -9.52
N TYR A 307 5.72 20.72 -10.75
CA TYR A 307 6.26 19.69 -11.62
C TYR A 307 7.52 20.19 -12.34
N LEU A 308 8.50 19.31 -12.52
CA LEU A 308 9.73 19.60 -13.29
C LEU A 308 9.45 19.62 -14.80
N SER A 309 8.46 18.84 -15.23
CA SER A 309 7.93 18.76 -16.58
C SER A 309 6.42 18.57 -16.50
N GLN A 310 5.70 18.93 -17.57
CA GLN A 310 4.25 18.75 -17.63
C GLN A 310 3.91 17.25 -17.47
N PRO A 311 3.15 16.85 -16.43
CA PRO A 311 2.72 15.46 -16.31
C PRO A 311 1.71 15.12 -17.40
N ASP A 312 1.66 13.84 -17.75
CA ASP A 312 0.64 13.30 -18.66
C ASP A 312 -0.77 13.64 -18.18
N GLU A 313 -1.67 13.98 -19.11
CA GLU A 313 -3.04 14.39 -18.80
C GLU A 313 -3.83 13.32 -18.01
N SER A 314 -3.45 12.04 -18.14
CA SER A 314 -4.07 10.94 -17.39
C SER A 314 -3.93 11.06 -15.87
N TYR A 315 -2.90 11.74 -15.35
CA TYR A 315 -2.78 11.99 -13.91
C TYR A 315 -3.89 12.90 -13.37
N PHE A 316 -4.48 13.73 -14.23
CA PHE A 316 -5.47 14.75 -13.90
C PHE A 316 -6.91 14.28 -14.16
N ALA A 317 -7.08 13.13 -14.79
CA ALA A 317 -8.39 12.54 -15.07
C ALA A 317 -9.19 12.25 -13.79
N PRO A 318 -10.53 12.24 -13.84
CA PRO A 318 -11.36 11.78 -12.73
C PRO A 318 -10.98 10.35 -12.31
N LEU A 319 -10.87 10.14 -11.00
CA LEU A 319 -10.64 8.81 -10.43
C LEU A 319 -11.95 8.37 -9.80
N ARG A 320 -12.54 7.30 -10.32
CA ARG A 320 -13.75 6.72 -9.76
C ARG A 320 -13.33 5.60 -8.82
N PRO A 321 -13.62 5.69 -7.51
CA PRO A 321 -13.54 4.53 -6.65
C PRO A 321 -14.40 3.43 -7.24
N SER A 322 -14.02 2.19 -6.99
CA SER A 322 -14.95 1.12 -7.24
C SER A 322 -16.17 1.29 -6.33
N ASP A 323 -17.34 1.43 -6.95
CA ASP A 323 -18.66 1.48 -6.29
C ASP A 323 -19.10 0.10 -5.76
N ARG A 324 -18.16 -0.82 -5.62
CA ARG A 324 -18.45 -2.19 -5.23
C ARG A 324 -18.94 -2.24 -3.79
N ASP A 325 -20.18 -2.70 -3.63
CA ASP A 325 -20.87 -2.79 -2.35
C ASP A 325 -21.39 -4.23 -2.16
N TYR A 326 -20.63 -5.00 -1.37
CA TYR A 326 -20.95 -6.38 -1.09
C TYR A 326 -22.19 -6.58 -0.20
N THR A 327 -22.79 -5.52 0.33
CA THR A 327 -24.11 -5.62 0.98
C THR A 327 -25.25 -5.76 -0.03
N ARG A 328 -25.01 -5.42 -1.30
CA ARG A 328 -26.01 -5.41 -2.39
C ARG A 328 -25.74 -6.46 -3.46
N GLU A 329 -24.52 -6.96 -3.57
CA GLU A 329 -24.18 -8.03 -4.49
C GLU A 329 -24.62 -9.40 -3.98
N LYS A 330 -24.94 -10.29 -4.91
CA LYS A 330 -25.25 -11.70 -4.62
C LYS A 330 -24.37 -12.60 -5.47
N PRO A 331 -23.87 -13.72 -4.90
CA PRO A 331 -23.22 -14.75 -5.68
C PRO A 331 -24.14 -15.25 -6.81
N VAL A 332 -23.55 -15.69 -7.92
CA VAL A 332 -24.29 -16.38 -8.98
C VAL A 332 -24.97 -17.66 -8.47
N SER A 333 -25.99 -18.13 -9.19
CA SER A 333 -26.66 -19.41 -8.88
C SER A 333 -25.69 -20.59 -8.99
N ASP A 334 -26.02 -21.70 -8.32
CA ASP A 334 -25.20 -22.92 -8.38
C ASP A 334 -25.04 -23.46 -9.81
N ASP A 335 -26.07 -23.33 -10.64
CA ASP A 335 -26.03 -23.76 -12.05
C ASP A 335 -25.00 -22.97 -12.86
N VAL A 336 -24.95 -21.65 -12.69
CA VAL A 336 -23.94 -20.79 -13.33
C VAL A 336 -22.55 -21.09 -12.77
N PHE A 337 -22.44 -21.26 -11.45
CA PHE A 337 -21.15 -21.56 -10.82
C PHE A 337 -20.55 -22.90 -11.30
N ARG A 338 -21.37 -23.93 -11.53
CA ARG A 338 -20.89 -25.19 -12.13
C ARG A 338 -20.24 -24.97 -13.49
N GLY A 339 -20.72 -24.00 -14.28
CA GLY A 339 -20.08 -23.57 -15.51
C GLY A 339 -18.69 -22.96 -15.26
N PHE A 340 -18.54 -22.14 -14.22
CA PHE A 340 -17.23 -21.57 -13.86
C PHE A 340 -16.24 -22.65 -13.42
N GLN A 341 -16.69 -23.64 -12.63
CA GLN A 341 -15.84 -24.73 -12.15
C GLN A 341 -15.15 -25.48 -13.29
N ALA A 342 -15.81 -25.63 -14.45
CA ALA A 342 -15.22 -26.29 -15.61
C ALA A 342 -13.92 -25.60 -16.09
N LEU A 343 -13.82 -24.28 -15.96
CA LEU A 343 -12.63 -23.51 -16.37
C LEU A 343 -11.40 -23.80 -15.52
N TYR A 344 -11.61 -24.25 -14.28
CA TYR A 344 -10.56 -24.57 -13.31
C TYR A 344 -10.09 -26.02 -13.42
N THR A 345 -10.78 -26.85 -14.19
CA THR A 345 -10.33 -28.21 -14.45
C THR A 345 -9.07 -28.22 -15.30
N TYR A 346 -8.19 -29.19 -15.05
CA TYR A 346 -6.99 -29.44 -15.83
C TYR A 346 -6.71 -30.95 -15.85
N GLU A 347 -5.87 -31.39 -16.79
CA GLU A 347 -5.52 -32.80 -16.92
C GLU A 347 -4.50 -33.19 -15.82
N HIS A 348 -4.89 -34.14 -14.96
CA HIS A 348 -3.96 -34.73 -14.00
C HIS A 348 -2.97 -35.65 -14.74
N ARG A 349 -1.72 -35.21 -14.76
CA ARG A 349 -0.57 -35.95 -15.31
C ARG A 349 0.61 -35.85 -14.37
N ASP A 350 1.61 -36.70 -14.56
CA ASP A 350 2.86 -36.65 -13.81
C ASP A 350 3.39 -35.19 -13.80
N PRO A 351 3.67 -34.60 -12.63
CA PRO A 351 4.28 -33.28 -12.54
C PRO A 351 5.70 -33.23 -13.11
N GLU A 352 6.31 -34.38 -13.41
CA GLU A 352 7.69 -34.52 -13.88
C GLU A 352 8.66 -33.77 -12.95
N GLY A 353 8.38 -33.82 -11.65
CA GLY A 353 9.04 -32.99 -10.65
C GLY A 353 10.51 -33.37 -10.45
N ARG A 354 11.36 -32.37 -10.25
CA ARG A 354 12.79 -32.58 -9.96
C ARG A 354 13.34 -31.58 -8.96
N ILE A 355 14.42 -31.96 -8.30
CA ILE A 355 15.22 -31.07 -7.45
C ILE A 355 16.32 -30.48 -8.34
N ASP A 356 16.26 -29.18 -8.57
CA ASP A 356 17.23 -28.45 -9.38
C ASP A 356 18.47 -28.07 -8.57
N SER A 357 18.32 -27.77 -7.27
CA SER A 357 19.45 -27.56 -6.36
C SER A 357 19.06 -27.76 -4.89
N LEU A 358 20.07 -27.99 -4.05
CA LEU A 358 19.93 -28.13 -2.60
C LEU A 358 20.90 -27.18 -1.89
N ASP A 359 20.40 -26.49 -0.87
CA ASP A 359 21.17 -25.65 0.05
C ASP A 359 20.90 -26.10 1.49
N GLY A 360 21.94 -26.61 2.14
CA GLY A 360 21.90 -27.07 3.53
C GLY A 360 22.55 -26.11 4.53
N SER A 361 22.89 -24.88 4.11
CA SER A 361 23.65 -23.92 4.92
C SER A 361 22.89 -23.39 6.14
N SER A 362 21.55 -23.41 6.10
CA SER A 362 20.72 -23.01 7.24
C SER A 362 20.78 -24.07 8.35
N PRO A 363 20.96 -23.66 9.63
CA PRO A 363 20.87 -24.57 10.77
C PRO A 363 19.43 -25.01 11.03
N ASP A 364 18.44 -24.27 10.53
CA ASP A 364 17.02 -24.48 10.81
C ASP A 364 16.34 -25.39 9.76
N TRP A 365 16.84 -25.41 8.51
CA TRP A 365 16.19 -26.11 7.40
C TRP A 365 17.14 -26.54 6.27
N ILE A 366 16.64 -27.41 5.41
CA ILE A 366 17.19 -27.72 4.09
C ILE A 366 16.32 -27.01 3.05
N GLN A 367 16.93 -26.20 2.20
CA GLN A 367 16.24 -25.54 1.10
C GLN A 367 16.47 -26.32 -0.20
N GLN A 368 15.40 -26.71 -0.87
CA GLN A 368 15.42 -27.33 -2.19
C GLN A 368 14.82 -26.38 -3.21
N ARG A 369 15.55 -26.05 -4.27
CA ARG A 369 14.92 -25.51 -5.47
C ARG A 369 14.42 -26.67 -6.29
N VAL A 370 13.14 -26.63 -6.62
CA VAL A 370 12.46 -27.67 -7.35
C VAL A 370 11.77 -27.04 -8.56
N SER A 371 11.49 -27.86 -9.57
CA SER A 371 10.63 -27.46 -10.67
C SER A 371 9.77 -28.62 -11.08
N TYR A 372 8.60 -28.31 -11.62
CA TYR A 372 7.62 -29.27 -12.13
C TYR A 372 6.81 -28.60 -13.25
N ASP A 373 6.10 -29.41 -14.02
CA ASP A 373 5.24 -28.96 -15.11
C ASP A 373 4.11 -28.04 -14.61
N ALA A 374 3.98 -26.84 -15.19
CA ALA A 374 3.03 -25.82 -14.76
C ALA A 374 1.56 -26.14 -15.13
N GLY A 375 1.31 -27.19 -15.93
CA GLY A 375 -0.01 -27.57 -16.39
C GLY A 375 -0.52 -26.77 -17.61
N HIS A 376 0.22 -25.75 -18.04
CA HIS A 376 -0.11 -24.91 -19.19
C HIS A 376 1.18 -24.31 -19.80
N GLY A 377 1.05 -23.63 -20.96
CA GLY A 377 2.14 -22.87 -21.58
C GLY A 377 3.37 -23.65 -22.05
N ASN A 378 3.39 -24.98 -21.88
CA ASN A 378 4.57 -25.84 -22.01
C ASN A 378 5.79 -25.33 -21.22
N GLU A 379 5.53 -24.79 -20.02
CA GLU A 379 6.56 -24.26 -19.13
C GLU A 379 6.66 -25.06 -17.82
N ARG A 380 7.80 -24.92 -17.14
CA ARG A 380 8.01 -25.48 -15.80
C ARG A 380 7.89 -24.39 -14.77
N MET A 381 7.11 -24.64 -13.73
CA MET A 381 7.00 -23.77 -12.56
C MET A 381 8.15 -24.05 -11.58
N PRO A 382 9.04 -23.07 -11.32
CA PRO A 382 10.00 -23.16 -10.22
C PRO A 382 9.29 -23.04 -8.88
N ALA A 383 9.83 -23.69 -7.84
CA ALA A 383 9.43 -23.48 -6.47
C ALA A 383 10.63 -23.66 -5.52
N VAL A 384 10.50 -23.12 -4.31
CA VAL A 384 11.43 -23.36 -3.23
C VAL A 384 10.72 -24.16 -2.13
N LEU A 385 11.20 -25.37 -1.86
CA LEU A 385 10.71 -26.24 -0.79
C LEU A 385 11.68 -26.19 0.38
N PHE A 386 11.18 -25.78 1.54
CA PHE A 386 11.90 -25.74 2.79
C PHE A 386 11.51 -26.93 3.66
N LEU A 387 12.50 -27.76 4.02
CA LEU A 387 12.32 -28.92 4.89
C LEU A 387 12.93 -28.65 6.26
N PRO A 388 12.17 -28.80 7.36
CA PRO A 388 12.66 -28.52 8.70
C PRO A 388 13.71 -29.55 9.12
N ARG A 389 14.74 -29.11 9.85
CA ARG A 389 15.76 -30.01 10.43
C ARG A 389 15.37 -30.58 11.79
N ASN A 390 14.43 -29.93 12.49
CA ASN A 390 14.02 -30.28 13.84
C ASN A 390 12.73 -31.13 13.90
N ALA A 391 12.30 -31.68 12.78
CA ALA A 391 11.18 -32.62 12.69
C ALA A 391 11.57 -33.81 11.81
N THR A 392 10.78 -34.88 11.87
CA THR A 392 11.02 -36.09 11.05
C THR A 392 9.96 -36.22 9.95
N PRO A 393 10.34 -36.65 8.73
CA PRO A 393 9.38 -36.90 7.66
C PRO A 393 8.45 -38.08 7.99
N PRO A 394 7.26 -38.18 7.37
CA PRO A 394 6.73 -37.24 6.38
C PRO A 394 6.23 -35.93 7.01
N PHE A 395 6.59 -34.79 6.40
CA PHE A 395 6.31 -33.46 6.96
C PHE A 395 4.89 -32.97 6.62
N GLN A 396 4.22 -32.37 7.59
CA GLN A 396 3.11 -31.45 7.31
C GLN A 396 3.65 -30.29 6.45
N VAL A 397 2.89 -29.83 5.45
CA VAL A 397 3.36 -28.82 4.51
C VAL A 397 2.37 -27.66 4.37
N VAL A 398 2.92 -26.45 4.29
CA VAL A 398 2.18 -25.23 3.97
C VAL A 398 2.57 -24.74 2.58
N THR A 399 1.59 -24.66 1.67
CA THR A 399 1.74 -24.08 0.34
C THR A 399 1.45 -22.59 0.41
N TYR A 400 2.44 -21.77 0.06
CA TYR A 400 2.35 -20.32 0.17
C TYR A 400 1.98 -19.67 -1.16
N PHE A 401 1.13 -18.64 -1.10
CA PHE A 401 0.94 -17.68 -2.18
C PHE A 401 1.30 -16.26 -1.69
N PRO A 402 2.29 -15.59 -2.32
CA PRO A 402 2.81 -14.31 -1.87
C PRO A 402 1.94 -13.10 -2.24
N GLY A 403 2.21 -11.97 -1.56
CA GLY A 403 1.59 -10.68 -1.86
C GLY A 403 2.15 -10.00 -3.11
N SER A 404 1.61 -8.82 -3.45
CA SER A 404 1.92 -8.07 -4.69
C SER A 404 3.38 -7.65 -4.89
N GLY A 405 4.23 -7.72 -3.86
CA GLY A 405 5.66 -7.43 -3.99
C GLY A 405 6.38 -8.29 -5.04
N VAL A 406 5.84 -9.48 -5.35
CA VAL A 406 6.42 -10.40 -6.34
C VAL A 406 6.42 -9.86 -7.78
N PHE A 407 5.59 -8.85 -8.07
CA PHE A 407 5.60 -8.18 -9.38
C PHE A 407 6.78 -7.20 -9.53
N LEU A 408 7.39 -6.78 -8.41
CA LEU A 408 8.46 -5.77 -8.41
C LEU A 408 9.84 -6.37 -8.62
N TYR A 409 10.08 -7.58 -8.08
CA TYR A 409 11.39 -8.23 -8.07
C TYR A 409 11.53 -9.21 -9.25
N PRO A 410 12.69 -9.26 -9.95
CA PRO A 410 12.81 -10.01 -11.19
C PRO A 410 13.30 -11.46 -11.03
N ASP A 411 13.75 -11.86 -9.83
CA ASP A 411 14.46 -13.13 -9.65
C ASP A 411 14.18 -13.75 -8.27
N SER A 412 13.48 -14.89 -8.26
CA SER A 412 13.18 -15.67 -7.06
C SER A 412 14.43 -16.26 -6.39
N ARG A 413 15.58 -16.33 -7.10
CA ARG A 413 16.87 -16.78 -6.55
C ARG A 413 17.46 -15.80 -5.55
N ARG A 414 17.15 -14.52 -5.73
CA ARG A 414 17.64 -13.44 -4.88
C ARG A 414 16.59 -12.97 -3.90
N TYR A 415 15.31 -13.13 -4.24
CA TYR A 415 14.22 -12.46 -3.53
C TYR A 415 13.05 -13.43 -3.27
N LEU A 416 12.76 -13.72 -2.00
CA LEU A 416 11.51 -14.36 -1.57
C LEU A 416 10.69 -13.35 -0.75
N VAL A 417 9.67 -12.78 -1.39
CA VAL A 417 8.90 -11.67 -0.84
C VAL A 417 8.12 -12.18 0.36
N ALA A 418 8.17 -11.43 1.45
CA ALA A 418 7.50 -11.77 2.70
C ALA A 418 7.89 -13.14 3.30
N PHE A 419 9.05 -13.70 2.96
CA PHE A 419 9.53 -14.98 3.55
C PHE A 419 9.66 -14.94 5.09
N TYR A 420 9.93 -13.77 5.67
CA TYR A 420 9.93 -13.56 7.12
C TYR A 420 8.56 -13.83 7.81
N GLN A 421 7.48 -13.92 7.03
CA GLN A 421 6.16 -14.33 7.48
C GLN A 421 5.97 -15.86 7.46
N LEU A 422 7.00 -16.63 7.09
CA LEU A 422 6.94 -18.09 6.93
C LEU A 422 8.04 -18.83 7.71
N ASP A 423 9.18 -18.18 7.96
CA ASP A 423 10.37 -18.81 8.57
C ASP A 423 10.05 -19.57 9.88
N TYR A 424 9.14 -19.02 10.69
CA TYR A 424 8.70 -19.63 11.95
C TYR A 424 7.92 -20.94 11.77
N LEU A 425 7.27 -21.16 10.62
CA LEU A 425 6.59 -22.43 10.32
C LEU A 425 7.62 -23.54 10.16
N ILE A 426 8.73 -23.23 9.49
CA ILE A 426 9.84 -24.15 9.27
C ILE A 426 10.58 -24.41 10.57
N ARG A 427 10.89 -23.37 11.34
CA ARG A 427 11.44 -23.50 12.70
C ARG A 427 10.50 -24.26 13.64
N GLY A 428 9.19 -24.19 13.40
CA GLY A 428 8.16 -24.95 14.10
C GLY A 428 8.02 -26.39 13.63
N GLY A 429 8.84 -26.84 12.67
CA GLY A 429 8.90 -28.22 12.19
C GLY A 429 7.90 -28.57 11.06
N ARG A 430 7.35 -27.57 10.36
CA ARG A 430 6.53 -27.78 9.14
C ARG A 430 7.32 -27.48 7.88
N ALA A 431 7.13 -28.28 6.83
CA ALA A 431 7.63 -27.92 5.51
C ALA A 431 6.86 -26.72 4.95
N VAL A 432 7.53 -25.93 4.12
CA VAL A 432 6.90 -24.81 3.39
C VAL A 432 7.31 -24.90 1.93
N ILE A 433 6.35 -24.86 1.01
CA ILE A 433 6.63 -24.69 -0.41
C ILE A 433 6.23 -23.29 -0.87
N TYR A 434 7.13 -22.63 -1.59
CA TYR A 434 6.97 -21.31 -2.17
C TYR A 434 7.05 -21.44 -3.71
N PRO A 435 5.93 -21.61 -4.40
CA PRO A 435 5.90 -21.62 -5.87
C PRO A 435 6.16 -20.24 -6.47
N VAL A 436 6.78 -20.21 -7.65
CA VAL A 436 6.97 -19.02 -8.47
C VAL A 436 5.88 -19.03 -9.54
N TYR A 437 4.75 -18.40 -9.22
CA TYR A 437 3.54 -18.41 -10.07
C TYR A 437 3.70 -17.57 -11.36
N GLU A 438 2.83 -17.82 -12.33
CA GLU A 438 2.80 -17.06 -13.59
C GLU A 438 2.69 -15.55 -13.35
N GLY A 439 3.42 -14.75 -14.12
CA GLY A 439 3.42 -13.29 -14.00
C GLY A 439 4.25 -12.76 -12.84
N THR A 440 4.96 -13.61 -12.09
CA THR A 440 5.79 -13.22 -10.94
C THR A 440 7.27 -13.46 -11.20
N TYR A 441 8.15 -12.71 -10.53
CA TYR A 441 9.62 -12.89 -10.59
C TYR A 441 10.22 -13.09 -12.00
N GLU A 442 10.85 -14.23 -12.26
CA GLU A 442 11.43 -14.60 -13.55
C GLU A 442 10.39 -15.05 -14.59
N ARG A 443 9.12 -15.27 -14.20
CA ARG A 443 7.98 -15.67 -15.05
C ARG A 443 7.08 -14.49 -15.40
N ARG A 444 7.65 -13.29 -15.57
CA ARG A 444 6.89 -12.03 -15.77
C ARG A 444 6.06 -12.00 -17.05
N THR A 445 4.86 -11.45 -16.92
CA THR A 445 3.98 -11.04 -18.01
C THR A 445 4.03 -9.51 -18.18
N PRO A 446 3.45 -8.94 -19.26
CA PRO A 446 3.31 -7.50 -19.42
C PRO A 446 2.69 -6.82 -18.19
N GLN A 447 3.12 -5.58 -17.91
CA GLN A 447 2.74 -4.83 -16.70
C GLN A 447 1.25 -4.46 -16.66
N ARG A 448 0.61 -4.36 -17.82
CA ARG A 448 -0.83 -4.14 -17.97
C ARG A 448 -1.42 -5.31 -18.75
N LEU A 449 -2.33 -6.04 -18.11
CA LEU A 449 -3.10 -7.10 -18.73
C LEU A 449 -4.44 -6.55 -19.25
N SER A 450 -4.93 -7.08 -20.36
CA SER A 450 -6.34 -6.94 -20.72
C SER A 450 -7.22 -7.69 -19.70
N GLU A 451 -8.53 -7.43 -19.70
CA GLU A 451 -9.47 -8.12 -18.82
C GLU A 451 -9.45 -9.64 -19.03
N MET A 452 -9.38 -10.10 -20.28
CA MET A 452 -9.26 -11.53 -20.62
C MET A 452 -7.94 -12.12 -20.11
N GLN A 453 -6.82 -11.45 -20.34
CA GLN A 453 -5.52 -11.92 -19.84
C GLN A 453 -5.46 -11.95 -18.32
N PHE A 454 -6.09 -10.98 -17.65
CA PHE A 454 -6.21 -10.97 -16.20
C PHE A 454 -7.03 -12.15 -15.70
N ARG A 455 -8.19 -12.41 -16.32
CA ARG A 455 -9.04 -13.56 -16.00
C ARG A 455 -8.28 -14.87 -16.18
N ASP A 456 -7.67 -15.08 -17.33
CA ASP A 456 -6.99 -16.33 -17.66
C ASP A 456 -5.86 -16.61 -16.64
N ARG A 457 -5.05 -15.58 -16.31
CA ARG A 457 -4.03 -15.70 -15.26
C ARG A 457 -4.59 -16.05 -13.88
N GLU A 458 -5.74 -15.50 -13.49
CA GLU A 458 -6.36 -15.83 -12.19
C GLU A 458 -6.87 -17.29 -12.14
N ILE A 459 -7.26 -17.85 -13.29
CA ILE A 459 -7.58 -19.28 -13.43
C ILE A 459 -6.29 -20.10 -13.36
N ASP A 460 -5.26 -19.70 -14.10
CA ASP A 460 -3.99 -20.43 -14.17
C ASP A 460 -3.27 -20.45 -12.81
N TRP A 461 -3.32 -19.39 -12.02
CA TRP A 461 -2.85 -19.41 -10.62
C TRP A 461 -3.52 -20.48 -9.77
N SER A 462 -4.82 -20.73 -9.97
CA SER A 462 -5.53 -21.76 -9.21
C SER A 462 -5.09 -23.17 -9.66
N LYS A 463 -4.89 -23.36 -10.97
CA LYS A 463 -4.34 -24.61 -11.52
C LYS A 463 -2.90 -24.85 -11.06
N GLU A 464 -2.08 -23.81 -11.02
CA GLU A 464 -0.69 -23.91 -10.54
C GLU A 464 -0.60 -24.32 -9.08
N VAL A 465 -1.51 -23.84 -8.22
CA VAL A 465 -1.62 -24.34 -6.84
C VAL A 465 -1.89 -25.85 -6.84
N GLU A 466 -2.82 -26.33 -7.66
CA GLU A 466 -3.09 -27.77 -7.77
C GLU A 466 -1.89 -28.56 -8.34
N ARG A 467 -1.15 -27.99 -9.30
CA ARG A 467 0.10 -28.60 -9.81
C ARG A 467 1.19 -28.68 -8.74
N THR A 468 1.26 -27.70 -7.84
CA THR A 468 2.12 -27.80 -6.66
C THR A 468 1.71 -28.97 -5.77
N LEU A 469 0.41 -29.20 -5.57
CA LEU A 469 -0.07 -30.34 -4.78
C LEU A 469 0.22 -31.67 -5.47
N ASP A 470 0.06 -31.77 -6.79
CA ASP A 470 0.44 -32.96 -7.56
C ASP A 470 1.91 -33.31 -7.33
N TYR A 471 2.79 -32.30 -7.37
CA TYR A 471 4.20 -32.49 -7.05
C TYR A 471 4.42 -32.98 -5.61
N LEU A 472 3.78 -32.33 -4.63
CA LEU A 472 3.92 -32.72 -3.21
C LEU A 472 3.44 -34.15 -2.94
N GLU A 473 2.42 -34.62 -3.63
CA GLU A 473 1.92 -36.00 -3.49
C GLU A 473 2.90 -37.05 -4.03
N THR A 474 3.81 -36.69 -4.94
CA THR A 474 4.91 -37.58 -5.37
C THR A 474 6.03 -37.72 -4.32
N ARG A 475 6.07 -36.84 -3.31
CA ARG A 475 7.17 -36.73 -2.35
C ARG A 475 6.94 -37.65 -1.14
N LYS A 476 7.83 -38.63 -0.96
CA LYS A 476 7.80 -39.56 0.18
C LYS A 476 8.09 -38.89 1.53
N ASP A 477 8.74 -37.73 1.52
CA ASP A 477 9.07 -36.93 2.69
C ASP A 477 7.97 -35.92 3.07
N ILE A 478 6.85 -35.87 2.34
CA ILE A 478 5.72 -34.98 2.61
C ILE A 478 4.48 -35.80 2.99
N ASP A 479 3.75 -35.34 4.00
CA ASP A 479 2.47 -35.93 4.41
C ASP A 479 1.34 -35.29 3.60
N ALA A 480 0.98 -35.90 2.47
CA ALA A 480 -0.10 -35.43 1.59
C ALA A 480 -1.47 -35.36 2.29
N ALA A 481 -1.67 -36.06 3.42
CA ALA A 481 -2.91 -35.95 4.18
C ALA A 481 -2.95 -34.68 5.06
N ARG A 482 -1.84 -33.94 5.19
CA ARG A 482 -1.68 -32.79 6.08
C ARG A 482 -1.08 -31.57 5.35
N MET A 483 -1.81 -31.12 4.34
CA MET A 483 -1.47 -29.92 3.56
C MET A 483 -2.35 -28.73 3.97
N ALA A 484 -1.74 -27.55 4.11
CA ALA A 484 -2.46 -26.29 4.30
C ALA A 484 -2.08 -25.27 3.23
N PHE A 485 -2.99 -24.34 2.95
CA PHE A 485 -2.71 -23.18 2.10
C PHE A 485 -2.58 -21.92 2.94
N LEU A 486 -1.60 -21.07 2.61
CA LEU A 486 -1.46 -19.74 3.20
C LEU A 486 -1.33 -18.69 2.09
N GLY A 487 -2.30 -17.80 1.99
CA GLY A 487 -2.29 -16.68 1.05
C GLY A 487 -2.10 -15.34 1.76
N PHE A 488 -1.17 -14.51 1.28
CA PHE A 488 -0.97 -13.16 1.80
C PHE A 488 -1.38 -12.10 0.78
N SER A 489 -2.22 -11.14 1.18
CA SER A 489 -2.65 -10.01 0.32
C SER A 489 -3.25 -10.51 -1.01
N VAL A 490 -2.64 -10.19 -2.16
CA VAL A 490 -3.00 -10.72 -3.47
C VAL A 490 -3.05 -12.25 -3.50
N GLY A 491 -2.18 -12.92 -2.75
CA GLY A 491 -2.18 -14.38 -2.63
C GLY A 491 -3.38 -14.98 -1.90
N ALA A 492 -4.25 -14.14 -1.33
CA ALA A 492 -5.54 -14.58 -0.82
C ALA A 492 -6.56 -14.89 -1.92
N ARG A 493 -6.39 -14.41 -3.17
CA ARG A 493 -7.40 -14.61 -4.22
C ARG A 493 -7.58 -16.07 -4.63
N PRO A 494 -6.51 -16.86 -4.83
CA PRO A 494 -6.67 -18.29 -5.09
C PRO A 494 -7.26 -19.02 -3.88
N ALA A 495 -7.08 -18.48 -2.67
CA ALA A 495 -7.51 -19.09 -1.41
C ALA A 495 -9.00 -19.45 -1.39
N VAL A 496 -9.85 -18.60 -1.97
CA VAL A 496 -11.29 -18.85 -2.03
C VAL A 496 -11.69 -19.85 -3.13
N ARG A 497 -10.76 -20.23 -4.02
CA ARG A 497 -10.97 -21.11 -5.19
C ARG A 497 -10.24 -22.46 -5.08
N LEU A 498 -9.62 -22.72 -3.93
CA LEU A 498 -8.78 -23.91 -3.71
C LEU A 498 -9.57 -25.21 -3.78
N ALA A 499 -8.91 -26.31 -4.12
CA ALA A 499 -9.49 -27.64 -4.03
C ALA A 499 -9.62 -28.17 -2.60
N GLU A 500 -10.44 -29.21 -2.48
CA GLU A 500 -10.72 -29.98 -1.26
C GLU A 500 -9.50 -30.73 -0.69
N ARG A 501 -8.36 -30.75 -1.41
CA ARG A 501 -7.13 -31.46 -1.02
C ARG A 501 -6.43 -30.84 0.20
N PHE A 502 -6.62 -29.54 0.44
CA PHE A 502 -6.13 -28.92 1.66
C PHE A 502 -6.97 -29.35 2.87
N LYS A 503 -6.35 -29.38 4.06
CA LYS A 503 -7.07 -29.54 5.33
C LYS A 503 -7.51 -28.22 5.94
N THR A 504 -6.81 -27.13 5.61
CA THR A 504 -7.18 -25.80 6.06
C THR A 504 -6.55 -24.71 5.18
N CYS A 505 -7.17 -23.54 5.20
CA CYS A 505 -6.70 -22.33 4.54
C CYS A 505 -6.45 -21.21 5.56
N LEU A 506 -5.41 -20.43 5.31
CA LEU A 506 -5.09 -19.21 6.05
C LEU A 506 -5.04 -18.05 5.06
N ILE A 507 -5.82 -17.01 5.34
CA ILE A 507 -5.86 -15.77 4.58
C ILE A 507 -5.27 -14.67 5.47
N LEU A 508 -4.10 -14.16 5.10
CA LEU A 508 -3.43 -13.06 5.79
C LEU A 508 -3.58 -11.77 5.00
N SER A 509 -4.13 -10.73 5.61
CA SER A 509 -4.35 -9.42 4.99
C SER A 509 -5.11 -9.48 3.66
N GLY A 510 -6.15 -10.31 3.59
CA GLY A 510 -6.97 -10.52 2.39
C GLY A 510 -8.42 -10.09 2.58
N GLY A 511 -9.14 -9.93 1.47
CA GLY A 511 -10.56 -9.60 1.45
C GLY A 511 -11.18 -9.93 0.08
N LEU A 512 -12.47 -9.65 -0.08
CA LEU A 512 -13.11 -9.71 -1.40
C LEU A 512 -12.49 -8.70 -2.37
N ASN A 513 -12.68 -8.93 -3.67
CA ASN A 513 -12.07 -8.10 -4.71
C ASN A 513 -12.57 -6.64 -4.63
N PRO A 514 -11.69 -5.63 -4.49
CA PRO A 514 -12.13 -4.24 -4.35
C PRO A 514 -12.75 -3.66 -5.63
N THR A 515 -12.52 -4.30 -6.78
CA THR A 515 -13.05 -3.92 -8.10
C THR A 515 -13.83 -5.10 -8.70
N PRO A 516 -14.86 -4.88 -9.54
CA PRO A 516 -15.52 -5.96 -10.27
C PRO A 516 -14.54 -6.69 -11.17
N TYR A 517 -14.56 -8.03 -11.13
CA TYR A 517 -13.87 -8.88 -12.09
C TYR A 517 -14.89 -9.65 -12.93
N ALA A 518 -14.41 -10.32 -13.99
CA ALA A 518 -15.26 -11.27 -14.71
C ALA A 518 -15.85 -12.30 -13.73
N PRO A 519 -17.15 -12.62 -13.79
CA PRO A 519 -17.83 -13.44 -12.78
C PRO A 519 -17.14 -14.77 -12.46
N GLU A 520 -16.55 -15.40 -13.47
CA GLU A 520 -15.82 -16.66 -13.36
C GLU A 520 -14.53 -16.59 -12.54
N VAL A 521 -14.00 -15.39 -12.26
CA VAL A 521 -12.81 -15.15 -11.44
C VAL A 521 -13.09 -14.14 -10.34
N ASP A 522 -14.34 -14.01 -9.90
CA ASP A 522 -14.72 -13.08 -8.85
C ASP A 522 -14.94 -13.80 -7.51
N SER A 523 -14.24 -13.38 -6.46
CA SER A 523 -14.20 -14.07 -5.17
C SER A 523 -15.57 -14.22 -4.51
N ILE A 524 -16.53 -13.33 -4.80
CA ILE A 524 -17.90 -13.44 -4.27
C ILE A 524 -18.59 -14.74 -4.70
N ASN A 525 -18.24 -15.25 -5.88
CA ASN A 525 -18.84 -16.46 -6.43
C ASN A 525 -18.26 -17.74 -5.83
N PHE A 526 -17.07 -17.67 -5.21
CA PHE A 526 -16.41 -18.84 -4.65
C PHE A 526 -16.50 -18.91 -3.12
N ALA A 527 -16.43 -17.77 -2.41
CA ALA A 527 -16.41 -17.73 -0.95
C ALA A 527 -17.55 -18.53 -0.27
N PRO A 528 -18.83 -18.46 -0.71
CA PRO A 528 -19.93 -19.27 -0.15
C PRO A 528 -19.79 -20.78 -0.30
N ARG A 529 -18.96 -21.20 -1.25
CA ARG A 529 -18.74 -22.58 -1.63
C ARG A 529 -17.45 -23.14 -1.04
N MET A 530 -16.59 -22.28 -0.49
CA MET A 530 -15.41 -22.67 0.26
C MET A 530 -15.81 -23.26 1.63
N LYS A 531 -15.87 -24.60 1.72
CA LYS A 531 -16.21 -25.33 2.96
C LYS A 531 -15.00 -25.61 3.86
N LEU A 532 -13.80 -25.35 3.35
CA LEU A 532 -12.54 -25.60 4.02
C LEU A 532 -12.40 -24.77 5.31
N PRO A 533 -11.90 -25.35 6.42
CA PRO A 533 -11.63 -24.58 7.62
C PRO A 533 -10.69 -23.40 7.33
N THR A 534 -11.12 -22.18 7.67
CA THR A 534 -10.43 -20.95 7.24
C THR A 534 -10.12 -20.00 8.40
N LEU A 535 -8.85 -19.61 8.52
CA LEU A 535 -8.42 -18.48 9.36
C LEU A 535 -8.31 -17.23 8.50
N LEU A 536 -9.08 -16.19 8.80
CA LEU A 536 -8.86 -14.84 8.30
C LEU A 536 -8.10 -14.04 9.36
N LEU A 537 -6.92 -13.51 9.05
CA LEU A 537 -6.12 -12.72 9.98
C LEU A 537 -5.63 -11.45 9.29
N ASN A 538 -6.21 -10.32 9.69
CA ASN A 538 -6.02 -9.04 8.99
C ASN A 538 -5.78 -7.89 9.97
N GLY A 539 -5.33 -6.75 9.43
CA GLY A 539 -5.24 -5.49 10.15
C GLY A 539 -6.55 -4.72 10.14
N ARG A 540 -6.92 -4.10 11.27
CA ARG A 540 -8.06 -3.18 11.38
C ARG A 540 -7.93 -1.97 10.47
N TYR A 541 -6.70 -1.47 10.30
CA TYR A 541 -6.39 -0.25 9.53
C TYR A 541 -5.88 -0.59 8.13
N ASP A 542 -6.28 -1.75 7.60
CA ASP A 542 -5.91 -2.19 6.25
C ASP A 542 -6.63 -1.34 5.20
N PHE A 543 -5.87 -0.49 4.50
CA PHE A 543 -6.40 0.34 3.43
C PHE A 543 -6.49 -0.40 2.08
N SER A 544 -5.82 -1.54 1.91
CA SER A 544 -5.96 -2.34 0.68
C SER A 544 -7.29 -3.09 0.69
N PHE A 545 -7.67 -3.60 1.86
CA PHE A 545 -8.94 -4.26 2.11
C PHE A 545 -9.60 -3.65 3.35
N PRO A 546 -10.30 -2.49 3.27
CA PRO A 546 -11.02 -1.95 4.41
C PRO A 546 -11.93 -2.97 5.11
N LEU A 547 -11.94 -2.91 6.44
CA LEU A 547 -12.57 -3.90 7.32
C LEU A 547 -14.05 -4.15 6.95
N GLU A 548 -14.84 -3.08 6.89
CA GLU A 548 -16.28 -3.14 6.65
C GLU A 548 -16.62 -3.49 5.19
N ASP A 549 -15.78 -3.05 4.24
CA ASP A 549 -16.09 -3.17 2.81
C ASP A 549 -15.71 -4.55 2.23
N PHE A 550 -14.58 -5.13 2.66
CA PHE A 550 -14.01 -6.30 1.97
C PHE A 550 -13.59 -7.45 2.89
N GLN A 551 -13.26 -7.19 4.16
CA GLN A 551 -12.85 -8.24 5.09
C GLN A 551 -14.06 -8.91 5.76
N LEU A 552 -14.95 -8.12 6.37
CA LEU A 552 -16.15 -8.62 7.03
C LEU A 552 -17.11 -9.29 6.04
N PRO A 553 -17.37 -8.73 4.84
CA PRO A 553 -18.16 -9.41 3.83
C PRO A 553 -17.55 -10.75 3.40
N LEU A 554 -16.22 -10.83 3.21
CA LEU A 554 -15.56 -12.11 2.95
C LEU A 554 -15.87 -13.13 4.05
N PHE A 555 -15.58 -12.78 5.30
CA PHE A 555 -15.74 -13.68 6.45
C PHE A 555 -17.19 -14.17 6.61
N ARG A 556 -18.16 -13.28 6.39
CA ARG A 556 -19.59 -13.61 6.44
C ARG A 556 -19.99 -14.54 5.29
N LEU A 557 -19.46 -14.30 4.08
CA LEU A 557 -19.74 -15.12 2.90
C LEU A 557 -19.03 -16.48 2.93
N LEU A 558 -17.97 -16.68 3.69
CA LEU A 558 -17.27 -17.97 3.74
C LEU A 558 -18.23 -19.12 4.08
N GLY A 559 -18.23 -20.11 3.20
CA GLY A 559 -19.08 -21.30 3.27
C GLY A 559 -18.72 -22.29 4.37
N ALA A 560 -17.56 -22.12 5.00
CA ALA A 560 -17.07 -22.95 6.09
C ALA A 560 -18.01 -22.87 7.31
N PRO A 561 -18.23 -24.00 8.02
CA PRO A 561 -19.01 -23.99 9.27
C PRO A 561 -18.48 -22.96 10.27
N ASP A 562 -19.35 -22.33 11.07
CA ASP A 562 -18.94 -21.29 12.04
C ASP A 562 -17.86 -21.75 13.02
N LYS A 563 -17.93 -23.03 13.46
CA LYS A 563 -16.89 -23.62 14.32
C LYS A 563 -15.52 -23.73 13.63
N ASP A 564 -15.50 -23.74 12.31
CA ASP A 564 -14.33 -24.00 11.46
C ASP A 564 -13.88 -22.76 10.67
N LYS A 565 -14.44 -21.58 10.96
CA LYS A 565 -13.89 -20.29 10.51
C LYS A 565 -13.57 -19.38 11.70
N LYS A 566 -12.47 -18.63 11.60
CA LYS A 566 -12.06 -17.67 12.63
C LYS A 566 -11.59 -16.37 11.98
N PHE A 567 -12.02 -15.23 12.51
CA PHE A 567 -11.51 -13.92 12.13
C PHE A 567 -10.70 -13.33 13.28
N VAL A 568 -9.40 -13.11 13.05
CA VAL A 568 -8.49 -12.40 13.95
C VAL A 568 -8.24 -11.01 13.38
N LEU A 569 -8.53 -9.98 14.17
CA LEU A 569 -8.30 -8.60 13.80
C LEU A 569 -7.18 -8.01 14.66
N LEU A 570 -6.10 -7.58 14.02
CA LEU A 570 -4.97 -6.94 14.69
C LEU A 570 -5.03 -5.42 14.55
N GLU A 571 -4.56 -4.69 15.57
CA GLU A 571 -4.43 -3.23 15.56
C GLU A 571 -3.23 -2.79 14.67
N TYR A 572 -3.32 -3.08 13.37
CA TYR A 572 -2.28 -2.82 12.39
C TYR A 572 -2.87 -2.52 11.01
N ALA A 573 -2.02 -2.04 10.09
CA ALA A 573 -2.35 -1.83 8.69
C ALA A 573 -2.24 -3.14 7.87
N HIS A 574 -2.12 -3.02 6.55
CA HIS A 574 -2.13 -4.15 5.61
C HIS A 574 -1.06 -5.23 5.86
N ASN A 575 0.09 -4.93 6.48
CA ASN A 575 1.15 -5.94 6.67
C ASN A 575 1.16 -6.52 8.09
N VAL A 576 0.26 -7.45 8.39
CA VAL A 576 0.13 -8.09 9.71
C VAL A 576 1.39 -8.85 10.17
N GLY A 577 2.29 -9.21 9.25
CA GLY A 577 3.58 -9.81 9.57
C GLY A 577 4.49 -8.94 10.44
N ALA A 578 4.24 -7.63 10.50
CA ALA A 578 4.95 -6.70 11.37
C ALA A 578 4.57 -6.81 12.86
N LEU A 579 3.52 -7.57 13.20
CA LEU A 579 3.20 -7.97 14.58
C LEU A 579 3.46 -9.48 14.76
N PRO A 580 4.74 -9.91 14.67
CA PRO A 580 5.10 -11.31 14.47
C PRO A 580 4.55 -12.21 15.56
N ASN A 581 4.61 -11.82 16.84
CA ASN A 581 4.18 -12.70 17.92
C ASN A 581 2.66 -12.93 17.96
N GLN A 582 1.87 -11.93 17.62
CA GLN A 582 0.41 -12.04 17.59
C GLN A 582 -0.03 -12.90 16.40
N MET A 583 0.48 -12.60 15.21
CA MET A 583 0.22 -13.37 14.00
C MET A 583 0.67 -14.83 14.16
N ARG A 584 1.92 -15.07 14.57
CA ARG A 584 2.50 -16.42 14.69
C ARG A 584 1.72 -17.30 15.66
N ARG A 585 1.28 -16.76 16.79
CA ARG A 585 0.49 -17.50 17.78
C ARG A 585 -0.80 -18.04 17.16
N GLU A 586 -1.51 -17.20 16.44
CA GLU A 586 -2.80 -17.54 15.84
C GLU A 586 -2.64 -18.53 14.68
N VAL A 587 -1.63 -18.32 13.83
CA VAL A 587 -1.33 -19.23 12.72
C VAL A 587 -0.91 -20.62 13.22
N LEU A 588 0.01 -20.70 14.19
CA LEU A 588 0.48 -21.98 14.74
C LEU A 588 -0.66 -22.75 15.42
N ALA A 589 -1.44 -22.08 16.27
CA ALA A 589 -2.58 -22.70 16.95
C ALA A 589 -3.63 -23.23 15.95
N TRP A 590 -3.85 -22.51 14.85
CA TRP A 590 -4.76 -22.94 13.80
C TRP A 590 -4.24 -24.16 13.03
N LEU A 591 -2.97 -24.15 12.63
CA LEU A 591 -2.34 -25.28 11.95
C LEU A 591 -2.31 -26.53 12.86
N ASP A 592 -1.99 -26.37 14.14
CA ASP A 592 -1.99 -27.48 15.11
C ASP A 592 -3.40 -28.09 15.26
N ARG A 593 -4.45 -27.28 15.18
CA ARG A 593 -5.85 -27.76 15.25
C ARG A 593 -6.23 -28.65 14.06
N TYR A 594 -5.85 -28.28 12.83
CA TYR A 594 -6.33 -28.98 11.62
C TYR A 594 -5.33 -29.96 11.01
N LEU A 595 -4.03 -29.72 11.16
CA LEU A 595 -2.99 -30.67 10.72
C LEU A 595 -2.56 -31.60 11.86
N GLY A 596 -2.80 -31.20 13.13
CA GLY A 596 -2.23 -31.82 14.31
C GLY A 596 -0.91 -31.14 14.71
N PRO A 597 -0.47 -31.30 15.97
CA PRO A 597 0.82 -30.79 16.41
C PRO A 597 1.97 -31.46 15.65
N VAL A 598 3.06 -30.73 15.47
CA VAL A 598 4.31 -31.29 14.92
C VAL A 598 4.91 -32.27 15.93
N LYS A 599 5.47 -33.38 15.43
CA LYS A 599 6.07 -34.44 16.23
C LYS A 599 7.58 -34.36 16.26
#